data_AF-A0A8S0R9P5-F1
#
_entry.id   AF-A0A8S0R9P5-F1
#
_cell.length_a   1.000
_cell.length_b   1.000
_cell.length_c   1.000
_cell.angle_alpha   90.00
_cell.angle_beta   90.00
_cell.angle_gamma   90.00
#
_symmetry.space_group_name_H-M   'P 1'
#
loop_
_entity.id
_entity.type
_entity.pdbx_description
1 polymer ?
#
loop_
_entity_poly.entity_id
_entity_poly.type
_entity_poly.pdbx_seq_one_letter_code
_entity_poly.pdbx_strand_id
1 'polypeptide(L)'
;MKIHSALSLSILFASIMLSHSNSNKRYAFSITEASVDDLRTAFNQKQLTSIQLVDFYLEEIRNLNPVLKGVIEVNPDALRQARKADGERKVKKLDSLSALHGIPILLKDNIATKDKLNTTAG
;
A
#
# COMPACT_ATOMS: atom_id res chain seq x y z
N MET A 1 10.15 53.88 12.32
CA MET A 1 11.20 52.83 12.30
C MET A 1 10.57 51.51 12.73
N LYS A 2 10.60 50.49 11.84
CA LYS A 2 10.42 49.04 12.14
C LYS A 2 9.05 48.51 12.62
N ILE A 3 7.97 48.68 11.83
CA ILE A 3 6.74 47.85 12.01
C ILE A 3 6.27 47.12 10.74
N HIS A 4 6.80 47.43 9.56
CA HIS A 4 6.39 46.75 8.32
C HIS A 4 7.20 45.48 7.96
N SER A 5 8.34 45.22 8.62
CA SER A 5 9.20 44.08 8.26
C SER A 5 8.77 42.74 8.91
N ALA A 6 8.03 42.78 10.02
CA ALA A 6 7.61 41.57 10.73
C ALA A 6 6.35 40.91 10.13
N LEU A 7 5.49 41.70 9.49
CA LEU A 7 4.24 41.21 8.88
C LEU A 7 4.51 40.44 7.57
N SER A 8 5.52 40.86 6.81
CA SER A 8 5.94 40.18 5.58
C SER A 8 6.56 38.80 5.87
N LEU A 9 7.29 38.64 6.99
CA LEU A 9 7.95 37.39 7.35
C LEU A 9 6.96 36.35 7.93
N SER A 10 5.91 36.81 8.62
CA SER A 10 4.85 35.95 9.15
C SER A 10 3.89 35.45 8.06
N ILE A 11 3.61 36.27 7.04
CA ILE A 11 2.85 35.84 5.85
C ILE A 11 3.66 34.81 5.04
N LEU A 12 4.98 34.94 4.95
CA LEU A 12 5.83 33.98 4.24
C LEU A 12 5.89 32.61 4.94
N PHE A 13 5.81 32.58 6.27
CA PHE A 13 5.81 31.34 7.06
C PHE A 13 4.47 30.57 6.93
N ALA A 14 3.35 31.28 6.81
CA ALA A 14 2.03 30.68 6.59
C ALA A 14 1.92 30.03 5.20
N SER A 15 2.57 30.59 4.18
CA SER A 15 2.60 30.03 2.81
C SER A 15 3.35 28.71 2.71
N ILE A 16 4.37 28.50 3.55
CA ILE A 16 5.18 27.26 3.55
C ILE A 16 4.41 26.09 4.21
N MET A 17 3.41 26.37 5.05
CA MET A 17 2.61 25.34 5.73
C MET A 17 1.41 24.82 4.93
N LEU A 18 1.09 25.42 3.78
CA LEU A 18 -0.03 24.98 2.92
C LEU A 18 0.32 23.86 1.93
N SER A 19 1.55 23.35 1.96
CA SER A 19 1.99 22.23 1.11
C SER A 19 2.34 20.98 1.92
N HIS A 20 1.52 20.61 2.90
CA HIS A 20 1.32 19.18 3.16
C HIS A 20 0.36 18.66 2.11
N SER A 21 0.88 18.46 0.89
CA SER A 21 0.22 17.60 -0.08
C SER A 21 0.23 16.20 0.52
N ASN A 22 -0.81 15.85 1.29
CA ASN A 22 -1.20 14.46 1.46
C ASN A 22 -1.29 13.90 0.05
N SER A 23 -0.30 13.09 -0.31
CA SER A 23 -0.27 12.36 -1.56
C SER A 23 -1.37 11.31 -1.50
N ASN A 24 -2.62 11.75 -1.59
CA ASN A 24 -3.75 10.89 -1.86
C ASN A 24 -3.47 10.31 -3.24
N LYS A 25 -2.77 9.17 -3.28
CA LYS A 25 -2.63 8.36 -4.49
C LYS A 25 -4.05 8.00 -4.90
N ARG A 26 -4.61 8.79 -5.81
CA ARG A 26 -5.92 8.51 -6.39
C ARG A 26 -5.73 7.40 -7.41
N TYR A 27 -5.94 6.17 -6.97
CA TYR A 27 -6.16 5.05 -7.88
C TYR A 27 -7.46 5.28 -8.65
N ALA A 28 -7.52 4.82 -9.90
CA ALA A 28 -8.75 4.85 -10.68
C ALA A 28 -9.84 3.92 -10.11
N PHE A 29 -9.46 3.07 -9.15
CA PHE A 29 -10.27 2.05 -8.49
C PHE A 29 -10.25 2.26 -6.97
N SER A 30 -11.40 2.09 -6.30
CA SER A 30 -11.48 2.16 -4.84
C SER A 30 -11.09 0.81 -4.23
N ILE A 31 -9.97 0.77 -3.49
CA ILE A 31 -9.47 -0.46 -2.87
C ILE A 31 -10.27 -0.84 -1.62
N THR A 32 -10.74 0.14 -0.85
CA THR A 32 -11.48 -0.09 0.40
C THR A 32 -12.81 -0.80 0.11
N GLU A 33 -13.10 -1.85 0.88
CA GLU A 33 -14.26 -2.75 0.72
C GLU A 33 -14.37 -3.48 -0.64
N ALA A 34 -13.33 -3.47 -1.46
CA ALA A 34 -13.30 -4.25 -2.70
C ALA A 34 -13.23 -5.75 -2.40
N SER A 35 -14.08 -6.56 -3.06
CA SER A 35 -13.97 -8.00 -3.00
C SER A 35 -12.75 -8.50 -3.77
N VAL A 36 -12.35 -9.76 -3.53
CA VAL A 36 -11.28 -10.39 -4.33
C VAL A 36 -11.62 -10.40 -5.82
N ASP A 37 -12.88 -10.60 -6.19
CA ASP A 37 -13.29 -10.59 -7.59
C ASP A 37 -13.27 -9.18 -8.20
N ASP A 38 -13.56 -8.14 -7.42
CA ASP A 38 -13.39 -6.74 -7.85
C ASP A 38 -11.91 -6.43 -8.11
N LEU A 39 -11.03 -6.84 -7.20
CA LEU A 39 -9.57 -6.66 -7.35
C LEU A 39 -9.04 -7.39 -8.57
N ARG A 40 -9.47 -8.64 -8.81
CA ARG A 40 -9.10 -9.40 -10.01
C ARG A 40 -9.58 -8.70 -11.28
N THR A 41 -10.81 -8.19 -11.27
CA THR A 41 -11.37 -7.44 -12.40
C THR A 41 -10.55 -6.17 -12.65
N ALA A 42 -10.22 -5.42 -11.60
CA ALA A 42 -9.39 -4.22 -11.69
C ALA A 42 -7.98 -4.51 -12.22
N PHE A 43 -7.37 -5.64 -11.83
CA PHE A 43 -6.09 -6.09 -12.39
C PHE A 43 -6.19 -6.39 -13.89
N ASN A 44 -7.25 -7.08 -14.32
CA ASN A 44 -7.47 -7.44 -15.72
C ASN A 44 -7.75 -6.21 -16.59
N GLN A 45 -8.46 -5.22 -16.03
CA GLN A 45 -8.74 -3.94 -16.67
C GLN A 45 -7.57 -2.95 -16.56
N LYS A 46 -6.45 -3.33 -15.94
CA LYS A 46 -5.25 -2.49 -15.73
C LYS A 46 -5.53 -1.21 -14.95
N GLN A 47 -6.60 -1.18 -14.16
CA GLN A 47 -6.95 -0.06 -13.27
C GLN A 47 -6.15 -0.10 -11.96
N LEU A 48 -5.66 -1.28 -11.61
CA LEU A 48 -4.87 -1.55 -10.42
C LEU A 48 -3.78 -2.57 -10.75
N THR A 49 -2.65 -2.52 -10.06
CA THR A 49 -1.61 -3.55 -10.10
C THR A 49 -1.39 -4.15 -8.71
N SER A 50 -0.78 -5.34 -8.64
CA SER A 50 -0.48 -6.00 -7.37
C SER A 50 0.47 -5.13 -6.54
N ILE A 51 1.49 -4.52 -7.16
CA ILE A 51 2.41 -3.62 -6.44
C ILE A 51 1.67 -2.40 -5.88
N GLN A 52 0.72 -1.83 -6.63
CA GLN A 52 -0.10 -0.71 -6.15
C GLN A 52 -0.98 -1.10 -4.97
N LEU A 53 -1.57 -2.29 -5.00
CA LEU A 53 -2.39 -2.84 -3.91
C LEU A 53 -1.55 -3.10 -2.66
N VAL A 54 -0.35 -3.68 -2.82
CA VAL A 54 0.57 -3.92 -1.70
C VAL A 54 1.07 -2.61 -1.11
N ASP A 55 1.47 -1.65 -1.95
CA ASP A 55 1.89 -0.32 -1.48
C ASP A 55 0.79 0.36 -0.65
N PHE A 56 -0.47 0.28 -1.10
CA PHE A 56 -1.62 0.82 -0.38
C PHE A 56 -1.74 0.20 1.01
N TYR A 57 -1.75 -1.13 1.14
CA TYR A 57 -1.88 -1.76 2.46
C TYR A 57 -0.65 -1.58 3.35
N LEU A 58 0.56 -1.47 2.79
CA LEU A 58 1.74 -1.12 3.59
C LEU A 58 1.64 0.29 4.18
N GLU A 59 1.01 1.22 3.46
CA GLU A 59 0.71 2.57 3.96
C GLU A 59 -0.34 2.53 5.08
N GLU A 60 -1.43 1.77 4.89
CA GLU A 60 -2.44 1.57 5.94
C GLU A 60 -1.85 0.92 7.20
N ILE A 61 -1.02 -0.11 7.05
CA ILE A 61 -0.31 -0.75 8.18
C ILE A 61 0.57 0.29 8.87
N ARG A 62 1.34 1.10 8.14
CA ARG A 62 2.20 2.13 8.74
C ARG A 62 1.41 3.15 9.56
N ASN A 63 0.24 3.56 9.07
CA ASN A 63 -0.58 4.59 9.67
C ASN A 63 -1.40 4.08 10.87
N LEU A 64 -1.94 2.86 10.78
CA LEU A 64 -2.91 2.34 11.74
C LEU A 64 -2.30 1.37 12.77
N ASN A 65 -1.25 0.63 12.40
CA ASN A 65 -0.66 -0.40 13.26
C ASN A 65 -0.01 0.12 14.56
N PRO A 66 0.50 1.37 14.68
CA PRO A 66 0.97 1.91 15.97
C PRO A 66 -0.10 1.89 17.07
N VAL A 67 -1.38 1.99 16.68
CA VAL A 67 -2.53 1.94 17.60
C VAL A 67 -3.13 0.54 17.64
N LEU A 68 -3.42 -0.05 16.47
CA LEU A 68 -4.15 -1.32 16.37
C LEU A 68 -3.30 -2.54 16.74
N LYS A 69 -1.98 -2.49 16.50
CA LYS A 69 -1.04 -3.59 16.74
C LYS A 69 -1.50 -4.93 16.13
N GLY A 70 -2.12 -4.87 14.94
CA GLY A 70 -2.65 -6.04 14.22
C GLY A 70 -1.62 -6.79 13.37
N VAL A 71 -0.47 -6.19 13.06
CA VAL A 71 0.60 -6.79 12.25
C VAL A 71 1.90 -6.78 13.05
N ILE A 72 2.46 -7.95 13.33
CA ILE A 72 3.70 -8.11 14.12
C ILE A 72 4.93 -7.92 13.23
N GLU A 73 4.92 -8.50 12.04
CA GLU A 73 6.01 -8.44 11.07
C GLU A 73 5.46 -8.28 9.64
N VAL A 74 6.15 -7.50 8.82
CA VAL A 74 5.87 -7.37 7.39
C VAL A 74 6.94 -8.12 6.61
N ASN A 75 6.54 -8.91 5.62
CA ASN A 75 7.49 -9.62 4.77
C ASN A 75 8.34 -8.61 3.97
N PRO A 76 9.68 -8.59 4.12
CA PRO A 76 10.54 -7.63 3.42
C PRO A 76 10.52 -7.81 1.89
N ASP A 77 10.05 -8.95 1.42
CA ASP A 77 9.97 -9.30 0.01
C ASP A 77 8.60 -9.00 -0.62
N ALA A 78 7.61 -8.50 0.14
CA ALA A 78 6.22 -8.31 -0.32
C ALA A 78 6.13 -7.52 -1.65
N LEU A 79 6.80 -6.38 -1.75
CA LEU A 79 6.81 -5.57 -2.98
C LEU A 79 7.50 -6.27 -4.15
N ARG A 80 8.54 -7.06 -3.89
CA ARG A 80 9.20 -7.87 -4.93
C ARG A 80 8.25 -8.94 -5.46
N GLN A 81 7.54 -9.64 -4.56
CA GLN A 81 6.57 -10.67 -4.93
C GLN A 81 5.39 -10.07 -5.71
N ALA A 82 4.90 -8.90 -5.31
CA ALA A 82 3.84 -8.18 -6.02
C ALA A 82 4.27 -7.81 -7.45
N ARG A 83 5.48 -7.24 -7.61
CA ARG A 83 6.05 -6.93 -8.93
C ARG A 83 6.20 -8.18 -9.80
N LYS A 84 6.61 -9.31 -9.21
CA LYS A 84 6.68 -10.60 -9.91
C LYS A 84 5.30 -11.04 -10.40
N ALA A 85 4.28 -10.95 -9.54
CA ALA A 85 2.90 -11.28 -9.90
C ALA A 85 2.38 -10.42 -11.07
N ASP A 86 2.68 -9.12 -11.06
CA ASP A 86 2.35 -8.22 -12.17
C ASP A 86 3.08 -8.59 -13.48
N GLY A 87 4.35 -8.99 -13.40
CA GLY A 87 5.11 -9.48 -14.54
C GLY A 87 4.52 -10.77 -15.12
N GLU A 88 4.17 -11.72 -14.25
CA GLU A 88 3.53 -12.97 -14.66
C GLU A 88 2.19 -12.75 -15.35
N ARG A 89 1.39 -11.78 -14.88
CA ARG A 89 0.09 -11.44 -15.47
C ARG A 89 0.22 -10.92 -16.91
N LYS A 90 1.37 -10.36 -17.29
CA LYS A 90 1.61 -9.87 -18.66
C LYS A 90 1.91 -10.99 -19.66
N VAL A 91 2.42 -12.13 -19.20
CA VAL A 91 2.96 -13.18 -20.08
C VAL A 91 2.16 -14.48 -20.03
N LYS A 92 1.44 -14.74 -18.94
CA LYS A 92 0.62 -15.95 -18.78
C LYS A 92 -0.80 -15.74 -19.29
N LYS A 93 -1.45 -16.84 -19.71
CA LYS A 93 -2.89 -16.84 -20.01
C LYS A 93 -3.67 -16.57 -18.73
N LEU A 94 -4.72 -15.76 -18.81
CA LEU A 94 -5.50 -15.35 -17.63
C LEU A 94 -6.04 -16.56 -16.85
N ASP A 95 -6.58 -17.57 -17.56
CA ASP A 95 -7.16 -18.78 -16.94
C ASP A 95 -6.12 -19.69 -16.26
N SER A 96 -4.82 -19.47 -16.51
CA SER A 96 -3.73 -20.22 -15.85
C SER A 96 -3.30 -19.60 -14.52
N LEU A 97 -3.81 -18.42 -14.17
CA LEU A 97 -3.51 -17.73 -12.92
C LEU A 97 -4.51 -18.14 -11.84
N SER A 98 -4.01 -18.39 -10.63
CA SER A 98 -4.85 -18.65 -9.45
C SER A 98 -5.80 -17.47 -9.18
N ALA A 99 -6.96 -17.75 -8.57
CA ALA A 99 -7.89 -16.73 -8.13
C ALA A 99 -7.24 -15.68 -7.20
N LEU A 100 -6.22 -16.05 -6.43
CA LEU A 100 -5.49 -15.15 -5.53
C LEU A 100 -4.21 -14.55 -6.14
N HIS A 101 -4.00 -14.66 -7.45
CA HIS A 101 -2.75 -14.23 -8.09
C HIS A 101 -2.51 -12.71 -7.96
N GLY A 102 -1.57 -12.34 -7.09
CA GLY A 102 -1.20 -10.94 -6.80
C GLY A 102 -2.02 -10.27 -5.71
N ILE A 103 -2.90 -11.01 -5.02
CA ILE A 103 -3.66 -10.52 -3.87
C ILE A 103 -2.80 -10.68 -2.59
N PRO A 104 -2.52 -9.62 -1.83
CA PRO A 104 -1.83 -9.75 -0.55
C PRO A 104 -2.73 -10.40 0.50
N ILE A 105 -2.12 -11.20 1.37
CA ILE A 105 -2.78 -11.84 2.52
C ILE A 105 -1.93 -11.63 3.78
N LEU A 106 -2.58 -11.67 4.93
CA LEU A 106 -1.91 -11.79 6.23
C LEU A 106 -1.98 -13.24 6.71
N LEU A 107 -0.94 -13.65 7.42
CA LEU A 107 -0.88 -14.95 8.08
C LEU A 107 -0.79 -14.72 9.59
N LYS A 108 -1.40 -15.62 10.36
CA LYS A 108 -1.23 -15.63 11.81
C LYS A 108 0.19 -16.12 12.13
N ASP A 109 0.81 -15.56 13.16
CA ASP A 109 2.21 -15.83 13.53
C ASP A 109 2.47 -17.27 14.06
N ASN A 110 1.43 -18.10 14.15
CA ASN A 110 1.58 -19.54 14.37
C ASN A 110 1.59 -20.38 13.08
N ILE A 111 1.59 -19.73 11.90
CA ILE A 111 1.64 -20.38 10.59
C ILE A 111 3.03 -20.20 10.01
N ALA A 112 3.77 -21.31 9.90
CA ALA A 112 5.10 -21.30 9.32
C ALA A 112 5.09 -20.99 7.83
N THR A 113 6.04 -20.17 7.40
CA THR A 113 6.33 -19.91 5.98
C THR A 113 7.76 -20.34 5.65
N LYS A 114 8.03 -20.60 4.37
CA LYS A 114 9.40 -20.86 3.88
C LYS A 114 9.99 -19.60 3.25
N ASP A 115 9.79 -18.46 3.90
CA ASP A 115 10.34 -17.18 3.49
C ASP A 115 11.17 -16.54 4.62
N LYS A 116 11.20 -15.22 4.71
CA LYS A 116 12.04 -14.47 5.66
C LYS A 116 11.29 -14.05 6.93
N LEU A 117 10.00 -14.38 7.04
CA LEU A 117 9.20 -14.10 8.23
C LEU A 117 9.57 -15.04 9.37
N ASN A 118 9.47 -14.53 10.59
CA ASN A 118 9.53 -15.36 11.79
C ASN A 118 8.20 -16.10 12.01
N THR A 119 8.21 -17.07 12.92
CA THR A 119 7.01 -17.77 13.40
C THR A 119 7.21 -18.00 14.88
N THR A 120 6.73 -17.07 15.71
CA THR A 120 7.00 -17.08 17.16
C THR A 120 5.84 -17.64 17.97
N ALA A 121 4.66 -17.74 17.37
CA ALA A 121 3.38 -18.03 18.01
C ALA A 121 2.98 -16.98 19.09
N GLY A 122 3.48 -15.75 18.96
CA GLY A 122 3.38 -14.68 19.96
C GLY A 122 4.65 -14.52 20.76
#